data_AF-A0A5K0WC99-F1
#
_entry.id   AF-A0A5K0WC99-F1
#
_cell.length_a   1.000
_cell.length_b   1.000
_cell.length_c   1.000
_cell.angle_alpha   90.00
_cell.angle_beta   90.00
_cell.angle_gamma   90.00
#
_symmetry.space_group_name_H-M   'P 1'
#
loop_
_entity.id
_entity.type
_entity.pdbx_description
1 polymer ?
#
loop_
_entity_poly.entity_id
_entity_poly.type
_entity_poly.pdbx_seq_one_letter_code
_entity_poly.pdbx_strand_id
1 'polypeptide(L)' 'HATHAIVFSQLYINGSNQGVHAFVAQIRDSEGNVCPNVRIADCGHKIGLNGVDNGRI' A
#
# COMPACT_ATOMS: atom_id res chain seq x y z
N HIS A 1 -9.91 -2.91 -4.81
CA HIS A 1 -10.56 -4.02 -4.06
C HIS A 1 -9.76 -4.61 -2.90
N ALA A 2 -8.42 -4.59 -2.88
CA ALA A 2 -7.65 -5.21 -1.78
C ALA A 2 -7.84 -4.51 -0.41
N THR A 3 -7.89 -5.30 0.67
CA THR A 3 -7.92 -4.81 2.07
C THR A 3 -6.53 -4.72 2.69
N HIS A 4 -5.56 -5.47 2.16
CA HIS A 4 -4.18 -5.49 2.63
C HIS A 4 -3.21 -5.33 1.45
N ALA A 5 -2.02 -4.81 1.74
CA ALA A 5 -0.91 -4.74 0.82
C ALA A 5 0.39 -5.19 1.50
N ILE A 6 1.29 -5.76 0.69
CA ILE A 6 2.70 -5.89 1.09
C ILE A 6 3.41 -4.58 0.73
N VAL A 7 3.96 -3.91 1.73
CA VAL A 7 4.71 -2.66 1.57
C VAL A 7 6.17 -2.92 1.88
N PHE A 8 7.05 -2.43 1.02
CA PHE A 8 8.50 -2.45 1.27
C PHE A 8 8.92 -1.11 1.87
N SER A 9 9.58 -1.14 3.03
CA SER A 9 10.05 0.06 3.73
C SER A 9 11.37 -0.18 4.46
N GLN A 10 12.07 0.90 4.81
CA GLN A 10 13.29 0.84 5.62
C GLN A 10 12.93 0.50 7.08
N LEU A 11 13.48 -0.60 7.59
CA LEU A 11 13.28 -1.01 8.98
C LEU A 11 14.30 -0.33 9.88
N TYR A 12 13.83 0.34 10.93
CA TYR A 12 14.67 0.89 11.99
C TYR A 12 14.38 0.19 13.33
N ILE A 13 15.41 -0.35 13.98
CA ILE A 13 15.32 -0.97 15.31
C ILE A 13 16.30 -0.23 16.23
N ASN A 14 15.78 0.34 17.32
CA ASN A 14 16.58 1.14 18.28
C ASN A 14 17.45 2.21 17.60
N GLY A 15 16.91 2.86 16.57
CA GLY A 15 17.61 3.89 15.79
C GLY A 15 18.58 3.35 14.71
N SER A 16 18.81 2.04 14.63
CA SER A 16 19.68 1.44 13.62
C SER A 16 18.90 0.95 12.40
N ASN A 17 19.34 1.36 11.20
CA ASN A 17 18.74 0.96 9.93
C ASN A 17 19.13 -0.48 9.56
N GLN A 18 18.14 -1.34 9.35
CA GLN A 18 18.29 -2.76 8.98
C GLN A 18 18.10 -3.01 7.48
N GLY A 19 17.82 -1.97 6.69
CA GLY A 19 17.54 -2.05 5.27
C GLY A 19 16.06 -2.33 4.96
N VAL A 20 15.79 -2.65 3.69
CA VAL A 20 14.44 -2.84 3.15
C VAL A 20 13.83 -4.15 3.63
N HIS A 21 12.63 -4.06 4.19
CA HIS A 21 11.83 -5.19 4.66
C HIS A 21 10.41 -5.12 4.11
N ALA A 22 9.76 -6.28 3.98
CA ALA A 22 8.36 -6.41 3.59
C ALA A 22 7.45 -6.42 4.83
N PHE A 23 6.37 -5.65 4.78
CA PHE A 23 5.38 -5.54 5.84
C PHE A 23 3.99 -5.79 5.28
N VAL A 24 3.15 -6.51 6.03
CA VAL A 24 1.72 -6.58 5.75
C VAL A 24 1.07 -5.34 6.35
N ALA A 25 0.55 -4.47 5.51
CA ALA A 25 -0.20 -3.29 5.94
C ALA A 25 -1.69 -3.48 5.62
N GLN A 26 -2.54 -3.26 6.62
CA GLN A 26 -3.98 -3.12 6.38
C GLN A 26 -4.25 -1.73 5.80
N ILE A 27 -4.91 -1.67 4.64
CA ILE A 27 -5.14 -0.44 3.89
C ILE A 27 -6.62 -0.08 3.80
N ARG A 28 -7.50 -1.07 3.99
CA ARG A 28 -8.95 -0.89 4.14
C ARG A 28 -9.51 -1.78 5.27
N ASP A 29 -10.59 -1.33 5.88
CA ASP A 29 -11.36 -2.12 6.85
C ASP A 29 -12.18 -3.24 6.17
N SER A 30 -12.95 -4.00 6.96
CA SER A 30 -13.81 -5.08 6.48
C SER A 30 -14.98 -4.60 5.62
N GLU A 31 -15.36 -3.33 5.73
CA GLU A 31 -16.44 -2.70 4.97
C GLU A 31 -15.92 -2.02 3.68
N GLY A 32 -14.60 -1.99 3.48
CA GLY A 32 -13.93 -1.44 2.31
C GLY A 32 -13.52 0.03 2.42
N ASN A 33 -13.75 0.66 3.58
CA ASN A 33 -13.31 2.04 3.82
C ASN A 33 -11.80 2.10 4.00
N VAL A 34 -11.18 3.19 3.57
CA VAL A 34 -9.73 3.40 3.74
C VAL A 34 -9.42 3.61 5.22
N CYS A 35 -8.40 2.91 5.73
CA CYS A 35 -8.01 3.03 7.15
C CYS A 35 -7.54 4.47 7.48
N PRO A 36 -7.69 4.93 8.74
CA PRO A 36 -7.19 6.23 9.16
C PRO A 36 -5.70 6.40 8.83
N ASN A 37 -5.32 7.59 8.37
CA ASN A 37 -3.96 7.94 7.94
C ASN A 37 -3.42 7.18 6.71
N VAL A 38 -4.23 6.38 6.03
CA VAL A 38 -3.88 5.77 4.75
C VAL A 38 -4.45 6.62 3.62
N ARG A 39 -3.64 6.91 2.59
CA ARG A 39 -4.10 7.55 1.36
C ARG A 39 -3.88 6.61 0.19
N ILE A 40 -4.94 6.30 -0.54
CA ILE A 40 -4.88 5.42 -1.72
C ILE A 40 -5.43 6.19 -2.91
N ALA A 41 -4.74 6.13 -4.05
CA ALA A 41 -5.20 6.75 -5.29
C ALA A 41 -4.98 5.81 -6.48
N ASP A 42 -5.91 5.78 -7.43
CA ASP A 42 -5.67 5.12 -8.72
C ASP A 42 -4.72 5.95 -9.57
N CYS A 43 -3.83 5.29 -10.33
CA CYS A 43 -2.91 5.97 -11.24
C CYS A 43 -3.60 6.55 -12.48
N GLY A 44 -4.88 6.22 -12.70
CA GLY A 44 -5.69 6.71 -13.79
C GLY A 44 -5.55 5.88 -15.07
N HIS A 45 -5.95 6.50 -16.17
CA HIS A 45 -5.95 5.88 -17.48
C HIS A 45 -4.54 5.50 -17.93
N LYS A 46 -4.41 4.30 -18.50
CA LYS A 46 -3.16 3.74 -18.99
C LYS A 46 -3.27 3.48 -20.49
N ILE A 47 -2.11 3.41 -21.15
CA ILE A 47 -2.02 3.05 -22.58
C ILE A 47 -2.56 1.63 -22.87
N GLY A 48 -2.62 0.77 -21.85
CA GLY A 48 -3.21 -0.58 -21.88
C GLY A 48 -3.48 -1.09 -20.46
N LEU A 49 -4.09 -2.28 -20.33
CA LEU A 49 -4.44 -2.90 -19.03
C LEU A 49 -5.33 -2.00 -18.13
N ASN A 50 -6.27 -1.28 -18.73
CA ASN A 50 -7.19 -0.38 -18.00
C ASN A 50 -8.12 -1.09 -16.99
N GLY A 51 -8.21 -2.43 -17.03
CA GLY A 51 -8.92 -3.24 -16.02
C GLY A 51 -8.09 -3.61 -14.78
N VAL A 52 -6.85 -3.13 -14.68
CA VAL A 52 -5.97 -3.31 -13.51
C VAL A 52 -5.91 -2.00 -12.72
N ASP A 53 -6.28 -2.04 -11.45
CA ASP A 53 -6.26 -0.91 -10.51
C ASP A 53 -4.83 -0.65 -10.01
N ASN A 54 -3.96 -0.08 -10.85
CA ASN A 54 -2.64 0.35 -10.43
C ASN A 54 -2.75 1.50 -9.42
N GLY A 55 -2.70 1.17 -8.13
CA GLY A 55 -2.79 2.14 -7.04
C GLY A 55 -1.45 2.74 -6.62
N ARG A 56 -1.49 3.96 -6.09
CA ARG A 56 -0.45 4.56 -5.26
C ARG A 56 -0.90 4.51 -3.80
N ILE A 57 0.03 4.19 -2.92
CA ILE A 57 -0.14 4.18 -1.46
C ILE A 57 1.02 4.92 -0.81
#